data_AF-A0A6G3ZNJ2-F1
#
_entry.id   AF-A0A6G3ZNJ2-F1
#
_cell.length_a   1.000
_cell.length_b   1.000
_cell.length_c   1.000
_cell.angle_alpha   90.00
_cell.angle_beta   90.00
_cell.angle_gamma   90.00
#
_symmetry.space_group_name_H-M   'P 1'
#
loop_
_entity.id
_entity.type
_entity.pdbx_description
1 polymer ?
#
loop_
_entity_poly.entity_id
_entity_poly.type
_entity_poly.pdbx_seq_one_letter_code
_entity_poly.pdbx_strand_id
1 'polypeptide(L)'
;MARDSGTLSTLVSWVRTTDWLWMIIGGFYLLAYLFWYIPALAKLPRSVRNPPEQFPWHWPLDFVSTGLSGGVLVGLGFRRATAFTDETRDGEPGRRESE
;
A
#
# COMPACT_ATOMS: atom_id res chain seq x y z
N MET A 1 39.47 11.51 -3.72
CA MET A 1 38.03 11.83 -3.77
C MET A 1 37.27 10.52 -3.93
N ALA A 2 36.87 9.88 -2.84
CA ALA A 2 36.24 8.55 -2.85
C ALA A 2 35.19 8.47 -1.72
N ARG A 3 34.15 9.31 -1.80
CA ARG A 3 33.21 9.51 -0.69
C ARG A 3 31.72 9.64 -1.08
N ASP A 4 31.25 9.00 -2.15
CA ASP A 4 29.84 9.13 -2.57
C ASP A 4 29.08 7.82 -2.82
N SER A 5 29.75 6.68 -3.01
CA SER A 5 29.06 5.40 -3.32
C SER A 5 28.30 4.79 -2.13
N GLY A 6 28.81 4.96 -0.89
CA GLY A 6 28.14 4.47 0.33
C GLY A 6 26.90 5.28 0.71
N THR A 7 26.91 6.59 0.45
CA THR A 7 25.78 7.48 0.75
C THR A 7 24.63 7.26 -0.22
N LEU A 8 24.92 7.11 -1.52
CA LEU A 8 23.92 6.85 -2.54
C LEU A 8 23.21 5.49 -2.33
N SER A 9 23.96 4.44 -2.00
CA SER A 9 23.38 3.12 -1.72
C SER A 9 22.47 3.11 -0.48
N THR A 10 22.87 3.81 0.58
CA THR A 10 22.05 3.98 1.80
C THR A 10 20.77 4.76 1.50
N LEU A 11 20.87 5.84 0.71
CA LEU A 11 19.74 6.69 0.35
C LEU A 11 18.75 5.96 -0.57
N VAL A 12 19.25 5.19 -1.54
CA VAL A 12 18.42 4.33 -2.41
C VAL A 12 17.72 3.25 -1.60
N SER A 13 18.42 2.59 -0.66
CA SER A 13 17.81 1.58 0.22
C SER A 13 16.73 2.17 1.12
N TRP A 14 16.99 3.36 1.68
CA TRP A 14 16.01 4.10 2.49
C TRP A 14 14.78 4.48 1.67
N VAL A 15 14.95 5.11 0.50
CA VAL A 15 13.84 5.47 -0.41
C VAL A 15 13.03 4.22 -0.77
N ARG A 16 13.70 3.10 -1.08
CA ARG A 16 13.06 1.84 -1.45
C ARG A 16 12.29 1.20 -0.29
N THR A 17 12.72 1.43 0.95
CA THR A 17 12.04 0.99 2.17
C THR A 17 10.85 1.90 2.49
N THR A 18 11.03 3.20 2.34
CA THR A 18 9.99 4.19 2.57
C THR A 18 8.84 4.05 1.55
N ASP A 19 9.15 3.73 0.29
CA ASP A 19 8.18 3.57 -0.79
C ASP A 19 7.09 2.52 -0.49
N TRP A 20 7.45 1.32 -0.03
CA TRP A 20 6.45 0.28 0.26
C TRP A 20 5.61 0.60 1.50
N LEU A 21 6.20 1.27 2.50
CA LEU A 21 5.46 1.73 3.67
C LEU A 21 4.37 2.73 3.26
N TRP A 22 4.69 3.64 2.34
CA TRP A 22 3.70 4.56 1.77
C TRP A 22 2.63 3.84 0.96
N MET A 23 2.97 2.79 0.20
CA MET A 23 1.97 1.98 -0.50
C MET A 23 1.00 1.31 0.47
N ILE A 24 1.49 0.76 1.58
CA ILE A 24 0.64 0.13 2.61
C ILE A 24 -0.24 1.18 3.29
N ILE A 25 0.34 2.28 3.77
CA ILE A 25 -0.41 3.35 4.47
C ILE A 25 -1.45 3.97 3.53
N GLY A 26 -1.05 4.32 2.30
CA GLY A 26 -1.96 4.88 1.29
C GLY A 26 -3.07 3.89 0.92
N GLY A 27 -2.73 2.62 0.77
CA GLY A 27 -3.69 1.56 0.51
C GLY A 27 -4.73 1.40 1.63
N PHE A 28 -4.30 1.37 2.89
CA PHE A 28 -5.22 1.34 4.04
C PHE A 28 -6.05 2.62 4.15
N TYR A 29 -5.49 3.79 3.83
CA TYR A 29 -6.23 5.04 3.82
C TYR A 29 -7.36 5.03 2.79
N LEU A 30 -7.08 4.55 1.59
CA LEU A 30 -8.08 4.37 0.53
C LEU A 30 -9.17 3.35 0.93
N LEU A 31 -8.79 2.23 1.54
CA LEU A 31 -9.75 1.25 2.06
C LEU A 31 -10.58 1.83 3.21
N ALA A 32 -10.01 2.67 4.07
CA ALA A 32 -10.73 3.38 5.12
C ALA A 32 -11.72 4.40 4.52
N TYR A 33 -11.32 5.10 3.47
CA TYR A 33 -12.22 6.00 2.72
C TYR A 33 -13.42 5.25 2.14
N LEU A 34 -13.25 3.97 1.79
CA LEU A 34 -14.33 3.10 1.34
C LEU A 34 -15.46 2.95 2.36
N PHE A 35 -15.16 3.01 3.67
CA PHE A 35 -16.18 2.95 4.73
C PHE A 35 -17.14 4.15 4.69
N TRP A 36 -16.71 5.28 4.13
CA TRP A 36 -17.57 6.45 3.98
C TRP A 36 -18.78 6.19 3.07
N TYR A 37 -18.70 5.21 2.18
CA TYR A 37 -19.77 4.83 1.25
C TYR A 37 -20.76 3.79 1.82
N ILE A 38 -20.56 3.27 3.03
CA ILE A 38 -21.48 2.29 3.66
C ILE A 38 -22.94 2.76 3.66
N PRO A 39 -23.26 4.03 4.02
CA PRO A 39 -24.65 4.52 3.98
C PRO A 39 -25.24 4.54 2.56
N ALA A 40 -24.40 4.74 1.54
CA ALA A 40 -24.83 4.69 0.14
C ALA A 40 -25.12 3.25 -0.31
N LEU A 41 -24.31 2.28 0.16
CA LEU A 41 -24.51 0.85 -0.11
C LEU A 41 -25.77 0.29 0.57
N ALA A 42 -26.09 0.74 1.78
CA ALA A 42 -27.30 0.32 2.51
C ALA A 42 -28.62 0.68 1.80
N LYS A 43 -28.57 1.62 0.85
CA LYS A 43 -29.72 2.09 0.05
C LYS A 43 -29.76 1.51 -1.36
N LEU A 44 -28.95 0.48 -1.64
CA LEU A 44 -28.98 -0.24 -2.91
C LEU A 44 -30.32 -0.99 -3.09
N PRO A 45 -30.87 -1.09 -4.32
CA PRO A 45 -30.31 -0.59 -5.58
C PRO A 45 -30.67 0.88 -5.89
N ARG A 46 -31.56 1.51 -5.12
CA ARG A 46 -32.09 2.85 -5.41
C ARG A 46 -31.02 3.95 -5.43
N SER A 47 -30.01 3.80 -4.58
CA SER A 47 -28.83 4.67 -4.45
C SER A 47 -28.00 4.84 -5.72
N VAL A 48 -28.03 3.85 -6.64
CA VAL A 48 -27.28 3.91 -7.92
C VAL A 48 -27.90 4.92 -8.88
N ARG A 49 -29.23 4.99 -8.91
CA ARG A 49 -29.97 5.86 -9.84
C ARG A 49 -30.29 7.22 -9.22
N ASN A 50 -30.58 7.25 -7.92
CA ASN A 50 -30.84 8.45 -7.14
C ASN A 50 -29.93 8.43 -5.91
N PRO A 51 -28.72 9.02 -5.99
CA PRO A 51 -27.80 9.08 -4.86
C PRO A 51 -28.42 9.92 -3.73
N PRO A 52 -28.13 9.60 -2.46
CA PRO A 52 -28.49 10.46 -1.34
C PRO A 52 -27.80 11.84 -1.48
N GLU A 53 -28.42 12.94 -1.04
CA GLU A 53 -27.91 14.33 -1.22
C GLU A 53 -26.45 14.54 -0.79
N GLN A 54 -25.99 13.77 0.19
CA GLN A 54 -24.62 13.82 0.72
C GLN A 54 -23.57 13.13 -0.16
N PHE A 55 -23.96 12.43 -1.24
CA PHE A 55 -23.04 11.73 -2.15
C PHE A 55 -23.13 12.29 -3.58
N PRO A 56 -21.98 12.48 -4.25
CA PRO A 56 -21.96 12.94 -5.63
C PRO A 56 -22.53 11.88 -6.59
N TRP A 57 -23.02 12.28 -7.76
CA TRP A 57 -23.60 11.35 -8.75
C TRP A 57 -22.62 10.28 -9.26
N HIS A 58 -21.31 10.57 -9.22
CA HIS A 58 -20.24 9.66 -9.62
C HIS A 58 -19.72 8.79 -8.47
N TRP A 59 -20.37 8.81 -7.29
CA TRP A 59 -19.94 8.03 -6.13
C TRP A 59 -19.70 6.54 -6.41
N PRO A 60 -20.45 5.83 -7.30
CA PRO A 60 -20.19 4.42 -7.55
C PRO A 60 -18.87 4.21 -8.28
N LEU A 61 -18.51 5.12 -9.19
CA LEU A 61 -17.25 5.08 -9.93
C LEU A 61 -16.08 5.34 -8.99
N ASP A 62 -16.21 6.35 -8.13
CA ASP A 62 -15.22 6.67 -7.10
C ASP A 62 -15.04 5.53 -6.10
N PHE A 63 -16.13 4.89 -5.68
CA PHE A 63 -16.10 3.73 -4.81
C PHE A 63 -15.29 2.58 -5.43
N VAL A 64 -15.58 2.24 -6.69
CA VAL A 64 -14.84 1.18 -7.41
C VAL A 64 -13.38 1.57 -7.59
N SER A 65 -13.09 2.80 -8.00
CA SER A 65 -11.73 3.31 -8.21
C SER A 65 -10.90 3.29 -6.93
N THR A 66 -11.48 3.77 -5.82
CA THR A 66 -10.84 3.82 -4.50
C THR A 66 -10.58 2.41 -3.97
N GLY A 67 -11.56 1.52 -4.08
CA GLY A 67 -11.42 0.13 -3.64
C GLY A 67 -10.36 -0.63 -4.43
N LEU A 68 -10.36 -0.46 -5.76
CA LEU A 68 -9.37 -1.07 -6.65
C LEU A 68 -7.96 -0.54 -6.35
N SER A 69 -7.79 0.78 -6.29
CA SER A 69 -6.51 1.43 -6.03
C SER A 69 -5.97 1.07 -4.65
N GLY A 70 -6.83 1.12 -3.62
CA GLY A 70 -6.47 0.72 -2.27
C GLY A 70 -6.03 -0.74 -2.18
N GLY A 71 -6.79 -1.65 -2.79
CA GLY A 71 -6.45 -3.07 -2.84
C GLY A 71 -5.14 -3.36 -3.57
N VAL A 72 -4.90 -2.70 -4.71
CA VAL A 72 -3.64 -2.84 -5.46
C VAL A 72 -2.45 -2.33 -4.65
N LEU A 73 -2.56 -1.15 -4.03
CA LEU A 73 -1.47 -0.57 -3.23
C LEU A 73 -1.14 -1.44 -2.01
N VAL A 74 -2.16 -1.91 -1.28
CA VAL A 74 -1.96 -2.86 -0.19
C VAL A 74 -1.31 -4.15 -0.70
N GLY A 75 -1.82 -4.73 -1.78
CA GLY A 75 -1.29 -5.97 -2.35
C GLY A 75 0.19 -5.86 -2.80
N LEU A 76 0.55 -4.76 -3.47
CA LEU A 76 1.93 -4.48 -3.87
C LEU A 76 2.83 -4.25 -2.66
N GLY A 77 2.35 -3.47 -1.67
CA GLY A 77 3.06 -3.22 -0.43
C GLY A 77 3.36 -4.51 0.35
N PHE A 78 2.35 -5.37 0.52
CA PHE A 78 2.50 -6.67 1.20
C PHE A 78 3.43 -7.62 0.45
N ARG A 79 3.25 -7.79 -0.87
CA ARG A 79 4.11 -8.67 -1.67
C ARG A 79 5.58 -8.28 -1.56
N ARG A 80 5.85 -6.98 -1.43
CA ARG A 80 7.21 -6.47 -1.26
C ARG A 80 7.73 -6.67 0.16
N ALA A 81 6.88 -6.47 1.18
CA ALA A 81 7.24 -6.76 2.57
C ALA A 81 7.62 -8.24 2.79
N THR A 82 6.91 -9.16 2.13
CA THR A 82 7.23 -10.61 2.21
C THR A 82 8.57 -10.95 1.53
N ALA A 83 8.91 -10.28 0.42
CA ALA A 83 10.19 -10.51 -0.26
C ALA A 83 11.41 -10.08 0.58
N PHE A 84 11.29 -9.01 1.38
CA PHE A 84 12.35 -8.57 2.30
C PHE A 84 12.55 -9.52 3.48
N THR A 85 11.51 -10.23 3.89
CA THR A 85 11.60 -11.24 4.97
C THR A 85 12.47 -12.42 4.51
N ASP A 86 12.41 -12.79 3.23
CA ASP A 86 13.27 -13.84 2.66
C ASP A 86 14.73 -13.37 2.51
N GLU A 87 14.96 -12.15 2.00
CA GLU A 87 16.33 -11.58 1.88
C GLU A 87 17.06 -11.46 3.23
N THR A 88 16.33 -11.18 4.32
CA THR A 88 16.92 -11.07 5.66
C THR A 88 17.28 -12.45 6.24
N ARG A 89 16.65 -13.52 5.76
CA ARG A 89 16.83 -14.89 6.25
C ARG A 89 18.04 -15.60 5.61
N ASP A 90 18.40 -15.23 4.39
CA ASP A 90 19.56 -15.77 3.67
C ASP A 90 20.87 -15.01 3.97
N GLY A 91 20.81 -13.97 4.81
CA GLY A 91 21.92 -13.08 5.17
C GLY A 91 22.73 -13.47 6.41
N GLU A 92 22.51 -14.64 7.03
CA GLU A 92 23.43 -15.19 8.04
C GLU A 92 24.50 -16.07 7.35
N PRO A 93 25.68 -15.53 6.98
CA PRO A 93 26.82 -16.39 6.74
C PRO A 93 27.15 -17.05 8.08
N GLY A 94 26.99 -18.38 8.11
CA GLY A 94 27.28 -19.21 9.26
C GLY A 94 28.60 -18.82 9.90
N ARG A 95 28.52 -18.49 11.19
CA ARG A 95 29.63 -18.38 12.12
C ARG A 95 30.35 -19.72 12.18
N ARG A 96 31.25 -19.97 11.22
CA ARG A 96 32.29 -20.99 11.33
C ARG A 96 33.51 -20.32 11.95
N GLU A 97 33.48 -20.17 13.27
CA GLU A 97 34.69 -20.03 14.09
C GLU A 97 35.00 -21.48 14.56
N SER A 98 35.79 -22.23 13.80
CA SER A 98 37.25 -22.40 13.95
C SER A 98 37.62 -23.22 15.19
N GLU A 99 37.80 -24.54 14.96
CA GLU A 99 38.67 -25.42 15.76
C GLU A 99 40.14 -25.02 15.60
#